data_AF-A0A7S3KC71-F1
#
_entry.id   AF-A0A7S3KC71-F1
#
_cell.length_a   1.000
_cell.length_b   1.000
_cell.length_c   1.000
_cell.angle_alpha   90.00
_cell.angle_beta   90.00
_cell.angle_gamma   90.00
#
_symmetry.space_group_name_H-M   'P 1'
#
loop_
_entity.id
_entity.type
_entity.pdbx_description
1 polymer ?
#
loop_
_entity_poly.entity_id
_entity_poly.type
_entity_poly.pdbx_seq_one_letter_code
_entity_poly.pdbx_strand_id
1 'polypeptide(L)'
;VLLNLVIAIMGDTFDKVQETQEKSMLQELANMIRENEFLFSRSRAFKKAKYIVVIEPETAEGGGGASWEGKLAQLRAFIEESSEKHISHLKKLQEEVDGIASTALDDKLKPAEDRINHKLSSCDNKMDDIKKGIEKLYERIDALESENKELKK
;
A
#
# COMPACT_ATOMS: atom_id res chain seq x y z
N VAL A 1 -10.02 25.95 14.34
CA VAL A 1 -9.89 26.93 13.24
C VAL A 1 -8.93 28.06 13.60
N LEU A 2 -9.08 28.73 14.74
CA LEU A 2 -8.22 29.85 15.15
C LEU A 2 -6.74 29.46 15.32
N LEU A 3 -6.46 28.27 15.85
CA LEU A 3 -5.09 27.74 16.02
C LEU A 3 -4.35 27.58 14.67
N ASN A 4 -5.06 27.13 13.63
CA ASN A 4 -4.46 26.93 12.30
C ASN A 4 -4.07 28.28 11.67
N LEU A 5 -4.85 29.34 11.93
CA LEU A 5 -4.54 30.68 11.45
C LEU A 5 -3.30 31.26 12.16
N VAL A 6 -3.18 31.03 13.47
CA VAL A 6 -2.02 31.46 14.25
C VAL A 6 -0.74 30.75 13.80
N ILE A 7 -0.81 29.45 13.52
CA ILE A 7 0.32 28.67 12.99
C ILE A 7 0.74 29.18 11.61
N ALA A 8 -0.22 29.47 10.72
CA ALA A 8 0.08 30.02 9.40
C ALA A 8 0.77 31.39 9.48
N ILE A 9 0.28 32.29 10.34
CA ILE A 9 0.89 33.61 10.53
C ILE A 9 2.29 33.50 11.13
N MET A 10 2.51 32.61 12.11
CA MET A 10 3.84 32.40 12.69
C MET A 10 4.83 31.76 11.71
N GLY A 11 4.37 30.87 10.82
CA GLY A 11 5.19 30.33 9.74
C GLY A 11 5.64 31.43 8.78
N ASP A 12 4.69 32.23 8.29
CA ASP A 12 4.96 33.32 7.35
C ASP A 12 5.85 34.42 7.94
N THR A 13 5.73 34.72 9.24
CA THR A 13 6.61 35.70 9.88
C THR A 13 7.99 35.15 10.18
N PHE A 14 8.11 33.87 10.54
CA PHE A 14 9.39 33.23 10.78
C PHE A 14 10.25 33.20 9.51
N ASP A 15 9.67 32.77 8.38
CA ASP A 15 10.37 32.70 7.10
C ASP A 15 10.82 34.10 6.64
N LYS A 16 9.95 35.13 6.76
CA LYS A 16 10.31 36.53 6.44
C LYS A 16 11.42 37.10 7.32
N VAL A 17 11.44 36.73 8.61
CA VAL A 17 12.48 37.20 9.55
C VAL A 17 13.82 36.58 9.20
N GLN A 18 13.87 35.29 8.83
CA GLN A 18 15.11 34.64 8.38
C GLN A 18 15.66 35.29 7.11
N GLU A 19 14.84 35.48 6.08
CA GLU A 19 15.27 36.14 4.83
C GLU A 19 15.79 37.57 5.09
N THR A 20 15.10 38.32 5.97
CA THR A 20 15.51 39.68 6.33
C THR A 20 16.85 39.68 7.07
N GLN A 21 17.11 38.67 7.92
CA GLN A 21 18.35 38.55 8.67
C GLN A 21 19.55 38.29 7.74
N GLU A 22 19.42 37.35 6.79
CA GLU A 22 20.47 37.06 5.82
C GLU A 22 20.80 38.27 4.95
N LYS A 23 19.75 38.96 4.48
CA LYS A 23 19.90 40.19 3.70
C LYS A 23 20.60 41.30 4.49
N SER A 24 20.21 41.48 5.76
CA SER A 24 20.83 42.47 6.65
C SER A 24 22.31 42.17 6.85
N MET A 25 22.67 40.89 7.06
CA MET A 25 24.06 40.45 7.22
C MET A 25 24.89 40.73 5.96
N LEU A 26 24.39 40.39 4.76
CA LEU A 26 25.09 40.67 3.50
C LEU A 26 25.25 42.16 3.25
N GLN A 27 24.24 42.96 3.60
CA GLN A 27 24.29 44.41 3.49
C GLN A 27 25.33 45.02 4.44
N GLU A 28 25.39 44.54 5.68
CA GLU A 28 26.43 44.95 6.65
C GLU A 28 27.82 44.56 6.16
N LEU A 29 27.98 43.35 5.62
CA LEU A 29 29.26 42.91 5.05
C LEU A 29 29.70 43.79 3.87
N ALA A 30 28.79 44.09 2.95
CA ALA A 30 29.08 44.98 1.83
C ALA A 30 29.45 46.40 2.29
N ASN A 31 28.76 46.91 3.31
CA ASN A 31 29.09 48.19 3.93
C ASN A 31 30.47 48.16 4.58
N MET A 32 30.82 47.10 5.31
CA MET A 32 32.16 46.93 5.89
C MET A 32 33.25 46.89 4.82
N ILE A 33 33.02 46.19 3.71
CA ILE A 33 33.97 46.17 2.57
C ILE A 33 34.14 47.57 1.99
N ARG A 34 33.03 48.29 1.79
CA ARG A 34 33.03 49.66 1.27
C ARG A 34 33.76 50.62 2.21
N GLU A 35 33.53 50.50 3.50
CA GLU A 35 34.18 51.33 4.52
C GLU A 35 35.67 51.04 4.60
N ASN A 36 36.11 49.80 4.48
CA ASN A 36 37.52 49.44 4.51
C ASN A 36 38.25 49.62 3.17
N GLU A 37 37.55 50.03 2.11
CA GLU A 37 38.11 50.18 0.76
C GLU A 37 39.32 51.12 0.72
N PHE A 38 39.30 52.20 1.52
CA PHE A 38 40.37 53.20 1.53
C PHE A 38 41.70 52.67 2.07
N LEU A 39 41.69 51.59 2.86
CA LEU A 39 42.91 50.95 3.38
C LEU A 39 43.70 50.23 2.28
N PHE A 40 43.05 49.91 1.15
CA PHE A 40 43.66 49.22 0.03
C PHE A 40 43.86 50.16 -1.16
N SER A 41 45.13 50.39 -1.51
CA SER A 41 45.45 51.08 -2.76
C SER A 41 45.13 50.19 -3.97
N ARG A 42 43.92 50.30 -4.53
CA ARG A 42 43.45 49.53 -5.69
C ARG A 42 44.43 49.55 -6.86
N SER A 43 45.03 50.72 -7.11
CA SER A 43 46.01 50.94 -8.19
C SER A 43 47.33 50.17 -8.00
N ARG A 44 47.73 49.91 -6.74
CA ARG A 44 48.94 49.15 -6.41
C ARG A 44 48.66 47.64 -6.36
N ALA A 45 47.55 47.23 -5.76
CA ALA A 45 47.18 45.83 -5.60
C ALA A 45 46.74 45.17 -6.92
N PHE A 46 46.06 45.91 -7.80
CA PHE A 46 45.41 45.34 -9.01
C PHE A 46 46.02 45.85 -10.33
N LYS A 47 47.28 46.31 -10.33
CA LYS A 47 47.93 46.94 -11.50
C LYS A 47 47.99 46.06 -12.77
N LYS A 48 47.88 44.74 -12.63
CA LYS A 48 47.91 43.77 -13.75
C LYS A 48 46.56 43.09 -14.03
N ALA A 49 45.51 43.45 -13.29
CA ALA A 49 44.23 42.78 -13.33
C ALA A 49 43.27 43.50 -14.29
N LYS A 50 42.94 42.87 -15.43
CA LYS A 50 41.79 43.23 -16.28
C LYS A 50 40.65 42.29 -15.93
N TYR A 51 39.74 42.71 -15.05
CA TYR A 51 38.54 41.93 -14.74
C TYR A 51 37.29 42.79 -14.92
N ILE A 52 36.23 42.13 -15.40
CA ILE A 52 34.85 42.62 -15.38
C ILE A 52 34.18 41.86 -14.24
N VAL A 53 33.70 42.58 -13.22
CA VAL A 53 32.90 41.98 -12.17
C VAL A 53 31.44 42.08 -12.62
N VAL A 54 30.89 40.95 -13.06
CA VAL A 54 29.45 40.82 -13.32
C VAL A 54 28.83 40.37 -12.01
N ILE A 55 28.10 41.28 -11.36
CA ILE A 55 27.25 40.95 -10.23
C ILE A 55 25.88 40.68 -10.83
N GLU A 56 25.55 39.40 -11.03
CA GLU A 56 24.15 39.01 -11.22
C GLU A 56 23.51 39.08 -9.84
N PRO A 57 22.62 40.05 -9.56
CA PRO A 57 21.80 39.94 -8.38
C PRO A 57 21.02 38.64 -8.55
N GLU A 58 21.07 37.78 -7.54
CA GLU A 58 20.15 36.65 -7.45
C GLU A 58 18.75 37.28 -7.38
N THR A 59 18.14 37.49 -8.56
CA THR A 59 16.78 37.95 -8.65
C THR A 59 15.97 36.94 -7.88
N ALA A 60 15.12 37.44 -6.98
CA ALA A 60 14.25 36.68 -6.09
C ALA A 60 13.20 35.83 -6.84
N GLU A 61 13.49 35.35 -8.05
CA GLU A 61 12.84 34.21 -8.66
C GLU A 61 13.36 32.88 -8.05
N GLY A 62 14.47 32.89 -7.30
CA GLY A 62 15.00 31.73 -6.56
C GLY A 62 14.64 31.65 -5.07
N GLY A 63 14.24 32.76 -4.43
CA GLY A 63 14.12 32.86 -2.96
C GLY A 63 12.97 32.05 -2.33
N GLY A 64 11.88 31.85 -3.06
CA GLY A 64 10.79 30.96 -2.62
C GLY A 64 10.88 29.54 -3.17
N GLY A 65 11.67 29.31 -4.22
CA GLY A 65 11.66 28.07 -5.01
C GLY A 65 12.50 26.95 -4.40
N ALA A 66 13.72 27.23 -3.94
CA ALA A 66 14.64 26.21 -3.45
C ALA A 66 14.19 25.60 -2.10
N SER A 67 13.66 26.42 -1.20
CA SER A 67 13.02 25.94 0.05
C SER A 67 11.76 25.14 -0.25
N TRP A 68 10.97 25.58 -1.24
CA TRP A 68 9.76 24.88 -1.64
C TRP A 68 10.06 23.57 -2.34
N GLU A 69 11.06 23.51 -3.20
CA GLU A 69 11.51 22.30 -3.87
C GLU A 69 12.05 21.26 -2.88
N GLY A 70 12.80 21.70 -1.86
CA GLY A 70 13.22 20.83 -0.75
C GLY A 70 12.06 20.31 0.09
N LYS A 71 11.11 21.18 0.45
CA LYS A 71 9.87 20.79 1.16
C LYS A 71 8.99 19.86 0.30
N LEU A 72 8.93 20.09 -1.01
CA LEU A 72 8.18 19.27 -1.97
C LEU A 72 8.83 17.90 -2.16
N ALA A 73 10.16 17.83 -2.20
CA ALA A 73 10.91 16.58 -2.24
C ALA A 73 10.70 15.77 -0.95
N GLN A 74 10.72 16.40 0.22
CA GLN A 74 10.40 15.75 1.49
C GLN A 74 8.95 15.27 1.54
N LEU A 75 7.99 16.07 1.07
CA LEU A 75 6.59 15.68 1.00
C LEU A 75 6.41 14.48 0.06
N ARG A 76 7.09 14.49 -1.09
CA ARG A 76 7.06 13.37 -2.04
C ARG A 76 7.61 12.10 -1.41
N ALA A 77 8.77 12.17 -0.76
CA ALA A 77 9.35 11.03 -0.05
C ALA A 77 8.42 10.51 1.06
N PHE A 78 7.77 11.40 1.80
CA PHE A 78 6.81 11.03 2.84
C PHE A 78 5.56 10.34 2.27
N ILE A 79 5.03 10.85 1.15
CA ILE A 79 3.88 10.22 0.45
C ILE A 79 4.29 8.85 -0.09
N GLU A 80 5.49 8.72 -0.64
CA GLU A 80 6.00 7.47 -1.20
C GLU A 80 6.20 6.42 -0.10
N GLU A 81 6.81 6.78 1.02
CA GLU A 81 6.96 5.91 2.20
C GLU A 81 5.60 5.53 2.81
N SER A 82 4.68 6.48 2.93
CA SER A 82 3.31 6.22 3.41
C SER A 82 2.55 5.30 2.46
N SER A 83 2.72 5.48 1.15
CA SER A 83 2.11 4.65 0.12
C SER A 83 2.65 3.21 0.18
N GLU A 84 3.96 3.03 0.30
CA GLU A 84 4.57 1.71 0.44
C GLU A 84 4.07 0.96 1.69
N LYS A 85 3.98 1.67 2.82
CA LYS A 85 3.39 1.12 4.05
C LYS A 85 1.95 0.68 3.81
N HIS A 86 1.12 1.53 3.20
CA HIS A 86 -0.27 1.19 2.90
C HIS A 86 -0.40 0.02 1.93
N ILE A 87 0.44 -0.06 0.90
CA ILE A 87 0.49 -1.20 -0.03
C ILE A 87 0.84 -2.49 0.73
N SER A 88 1.80 -2.45 1.66
CA SER A 88 2.18 -3.61 2.46
C SER A 88 1.04 -4.07 3.40
N HIS A 89 0.31 -3.13 4.00
CA HIS A 89 -0.85 -3.43 4.82
C HIS A 89 -2.01 -4.02 4.00
N LEU A 90 -2.26 -3.47 2.80
CA LEU A 90 -3.29 -4.00 1.89
C LEU A 90 -2.97 -5.43 1.44
N LYS A 91 -1.70 -5.75 1.17
CA LYS A 91 -1.29 -7.13 0.85
C LYS A 91 -1.55 -8.08 2.02
N LYS A 92 -1.20 -7.70 3.25
CA LYS A 92 -1.48 -8.52 4.44
C LYS A 92 -2.98 -8.73 4.65
N LEU A 93 -3.77 -7.68 4.46
CA LEU A 93 -5.22 -7.75 4.60
C LEU A 93 -5.84 -8.64 3.51
N GLN A 94 -5.28 -8.61 2.29
CA GLN A 94 -5.67 -9.52 1.22
C GLN A 94 -5.37 -10.98 1.58
N GLU A 95 -4.17 -11.27 2.09
CA GLU A 95 -3.79 -12.62 2.55
C GLU A 95 -4.69 -13.12 3.70
N GLU A 96 -5.04 -12.25 4.65
CA GLU A 96 -5.98 -12.58 5.73
C GLU A 96 -7.38 -12.87 5.19
N VAL A 97 -7.88 -12.07 4.24
CA VAL A 97 -9.20 -12.29 3.61
C VAL A 97 -9.22 -13.60 2.81
N ASP A 98 -8.17 -13.91 2.05
CA ASP A 98 -8.04 -15.18 1.33
C ASP A 98 -7.97 -16.37 2.31
N GLY A 99 -7.26 -16.20 3.42
CA GLY A 99 -7.21 -17.16 4.53
C GLY A 99 -8.59 -17.43 5.15
N ILE A 100 -9.35 -16.37 5.43
CA ILE A 100 -10.72 -16.48 5.96
C ILE A 100 -11.66 -17.10 4.93
N ALA A 101 -11.54 -16.74 3.65
CA ALA A 101 -12.37 -17.29 2.58
C ALA A 101 -12.15 -18.80 2.41
N SER A 102 -10.90 -19.26 2.45
CA SER A 102 -10.56 -20.68 2.35
C SER A 102 -11.06 -21.49 3.55
N THR A 103 -10.86 -20.99 4.78
CA THR A 103 -11.37 -21.64 6.00
C THR A 103 -12.90 -21.65 6.06
N ALA A 104 -13.55 -20.55 5.69
CA ALA A 104 -15.01 -20.48 5.64
C ALA A 104 -15.63 -21.39 4.56
N LEU A 105 -14.92 -21.60 3.45
CA LEU A 105 -15.29 -22.59 2.45
C LEU A 105 -15.14 -24.01 3.00
N ASP A 106 -14.01 -24.34 3.61
CA ASP A 106 -13.78 -25.67 4.22
C ASP A 106 -14.80 -26.00 5.31
N ASP A 107 -15.12 -25.05 6.19
CA ASP A 107 -16.11 -25.21 7.25
C ASP A 107 -17.53 -25.43 6.72
N LYS A 108 -17.84 -24.93 5.52
CA LYS A 108 -19.12 -25.20 4.84
C LYS A 108 -19.09 -26.45 3.98
N LEU A 109 -17.93 -26.82 3.42
CA LEU A 109 -17.77 -27.98 2.55
C LEU A 109 -17.85 -29.28 3.35
N LYS A 110 -17.10 -29.39 4.46
CA LYS A 110 -17.06 -30.60 5.30
C LYS A 110 -18.44 -31.10 5.75
N PRO A 111 -19.33 -30.28 6.35
CA PRO A 111 -20.64 -30.77 6.75
C PRO A 111 -21.55 -31.10 5.55
N ALA A 112 -21.31 -30.52 4.38
CA ALA A 112 -22.00 -30.91 3.16
C ALA A 112 -21.48 -32.26 2.64
N GLU A 113 -20.16 -32.48 2.63
CA GLU A 113 -19.53 -33.76 2.31
C GLU A 113 -19.99 -34.88 3.26
N ASP A 114 -20.01 -34.63 4.57
CA ASP A 114 -20.48 -35.60 5.57
C ASP A 114 -21.94 -35.99 5.33
N ARG A 115 -22.79 -35.01 4.98
CA ARG A 115 -24.20 -35.26 4.63
C ARG A 115 -24.34 -36.07 3.34
N ILE A 116 -23.50 -35.80 2.34
CA ILE A 116 -23.48 -36.56 1.08
C ILE A 116 -23.03 -37.99 1.36
N ASN A 117 -21.95 -38.18 2.10
CA ASN A 117 -21.42 -39.49 2.46
C ASN A 117 -22.43 -40.31 3.28
N HIS A 118 -23.12 -39.69 4.24
CA HIS A 118 -24.19 -40.35 4.98
C HIS A 118 -25.37 -40.77 4.09
N LYS A 119 -25.76 -39.93 3.12
CA LYS A 119 -26.82 -40.29 2.16
C LYS A 119 -26.37 -41.42 1.23
N LEU A 120 -25.11 -41.43 0.81
CA LEU A 120 -24.51 -42.48 0.00
C LEU A 120 -24.55 -43.82 0.73
N SER A 121 -24.09 -43.88 1.98
CA SER A 121 -24.12 -45.13 2.76
C SER A 121 -25.54 -45.63 3.01
N SER A 122 -26.50 -44.73 3.23
CA SER A 122 -27.91 -45.10 3.35
C SER A 122 -28.47 -45.67 2.05
N CYS A 123 -28.02 -45.15 0.89
CA CYS A 123 -28.39 -45.67 -0.41
C CYS A 123 -27.79 -47.05 -0.66
N ASP A 124 -26.52 -47.25 -0.31
CA ASP A 124 -25.82 -48.54 -0.43
C ASP A 124 -26.52 -49.63 0.39
N ASN A 125 -26.89 -49.32 1.64
CA ASN A 125 -27.64 -50.26 2.49
C ASN A 125 -28.99 -50.65 1.86
N LYS A 126 -29.73 -49.68 1.30
CA LYS A 126 -30.99 -49.97 0.60
C LYS A 126 -30.77 -50.79 -0.66
N MET A 127 -29.69 -50.53 -1.39
CA MET A 127 -29.32 -51.28 -2.58
C MET A 127 -29.03 -52.74 -2.23
N ASP A 128 -28.34 -53.00 -1.13
CA ASP A 128 -28.06 -54.35 -0.67
C ASP A 128 -29.31 -55.08 -0.16
N ASP A 129 -30.23 -54.38 0.51
CA ASP A 129 -31.52 -54.96 0.87
C ASP A 129 -32.36 -55.32 -0.36
N ILE A 130 -32.34 -54.47 -1.40
CA ILE A 130 -33.00 -54.76 -2.68
C ILE A 130 -32.35 -55.97 -3.37
N LYS A 131 -31.03 -56.07 -3.40
CA LYS A 131 -30.33 -57.23 -3.97
C LYS A 131 -30.74 -58.52 -3.28
N LYS A 132 -30.76 -58.55 -1.94
CA LYS A 132 -31.23 -59.71 -1.17
C LYS A 132 -32.70 -60.04 -1.45
N GLY A 133 -33.53 -59.01 -1.63
CA GLY A 133 -34.93 -59.19 -2.03
C GLY A 133 -35.07 -59.85 -3.40
N ILE A 134 -34.23 -59.42 -4.37
CA ILE A 134 -34.18 -59.98 -5.72
C ILE A 134 -33.68 -61.44 -5.69
N GLU A 135 -32.65 -61.76 -4.93
CA GLU A 135 -32.15 -63.15 -4.77
C GLU A 135 -33.25 -64.09 -4.26
N LYS A 136 -33.98 -63.69 -3.22
CA LYS A 136 -35.12 -64.47 -2.70
C LYS A 136 -36.24 -64.66 -3.72
N LEU A 137 -36.48 -63.67 -4.58
CA LEU A 137 -37.47 -63.79 -5.65
C LEU A 137 -37.02 -64.80 -6.70
N TYR A 138 -35.74 -64.81 -7.08
CA TYR A 138 -35.20 -65.83 -7.98
C TYR A 138 -35.32 -67.24 -7.40
N GLU A 139 -34.94 -67.46 -6.14
CA GLU A 139 -35.10 -68.76 -5.46
C GLU A 139 -36.56 -69.24 -5.48
N ARG A 140 -37.51 -68.33 -5.31
CA ARG A 140 -38.94 -68.65 -5.30
C ARG A 140 -39.50 -68.92 -6.70
N ILE A 141 -38.99 -68.24 -7.72
CA ILE A 141 -39.32 -68.54 -9.13
C ILE A 141 -38.82 -69.94 -9.48
N ASP A 142 -37.57 -70.28 -9.15
CA ASP A 142 -36.99 -71.61 -9.41
C ASP A 142 -37.80 -72.73 -8.71
N ALA A 143 -38.23 -72.49 -7.47
CA ALA A 143 -39.08 -73.43 -6.74
C ALA A 143 -40.43 -73.65 -7.45
N LEU A 144 -41.10 -72.59 -7.89
CA LEU A 144 -42.38 -72.68 -8.60
C LEU A 144 -42.26 -73.33 -9.98
N GLU A 145 -41.15 -73.12 -10.68
CA GLU A 145 -40.86 -73.81 -11.95
C GLU A 145 -40.66 -75.31 -11.74
N SER A 146 -40.06 -75.71 -10.61
CA SER A 146 -39.92 -77.12 -10.23
C SER A 146 -41.27 -77.77 -9.92
N GLU A 147 -42.15 -77.09 -9.18
CA GLU A 147 -43.49 -77.58 -8.80
C GLU A 147 -44.40 -77.72 -10.03
N ASN A 148 -44.37 -76.76 -10.96
CA ASN A 148 -45.11 -76.85 -12.22
C ASN A 148 -44.65 -78.00 -13.13
N LYS A 149 -43.37 -78.39 -13.07
CA LYS A 149 -42.86 -79.56 -13.80
C LYS A 149 -43.41 -80.86 -13.23
N GLU A 150 -43.62 -80.95 -11.92
CA GLU A 150 -44.23 -82.14 -11.30
C GLU A 150 -45.71 -82.26 -11.62
N LEU A 151 -46.47 -81.15 -11.62
CA LEU A 151 -47.90 -81.15 -11.96
C LEU A 151 -48.22 -81.51 -13.43
N LYS A 152 -47.23 -81.45 -14.32
CA LYS A 152 -47.38 -81.79 -15.75
C LYS A 152 -46.98 -83.24 -16.08
N LYS A 153 -46.52 -84.03 -15.11
CA LYS A 153 -46.22 -85.47 -15.25
C LYS A 153 -47.41 -86.32 -14.80
#